data_AF-A0A9D2DXU0-F1
#
_entry.id   AF-A0A9D2DXU0-F1
#
_cell.length_a   1.000
_cell.length_b   1.000
_cell.length_c   1.000
_cell.angle_alpha   90.00
_cell.angle_beta   90.00
_cell.angle_gamma   90.00
#
_symmetry.space_group_name_H-M   'P 1'
#
loop_
_entity.id
_entity.type
_entity.pdbx_description
1 polymer ?
#
loop_
_entity_poly.entity_id
_entity_poly.type
_entity_poly.pdbx_seq_one_letter_code
_entity_poly.pdbx_strand_id
1 'polypeptide(L)'
;MKYCTKCGTQLSDDTAFCPNCGQSVGTFTPAPAGSASAAYQPAPVVVRKLKTNRGMIKYFLLSLITFGIYGLVVLSSVSTDINTIASRYDGKRTMHYCLLFFIVSWLTLGIGVLVWFHRVSARIGRELDRRGIDYHFGAGSYWGWNILGTIIVVGPFVYIHKLLKSMNLLAEDYNVKG
;
A
#
# COMPACT_ATOMS: atom_id res chain seq x y z
N MET A 1 -21.91 24.38 51.95
CA MET A 1 -21.39 23.20 52.69
C MET A 1 -21.90 21.93 52.02
N LYS A 2 -21.13 21.39 51.08
CA LYS A 2 -21.48 20.15 50.37
C LYS A 2 -20.90 18.95 51.13
N TYR A 3 -21.62 17.83 51.12
CA TYR A 3 -21.14 16.56 51.68
C TYR A 3 -21.08 15.52 50.57
N CYS A 4 -20.05 14.68 50.60
CA CYS A 4 -19.95 13.59 49.63
C CYS A 4 -21.07 12.58 49.86
N THR A 5 -21.85 12.26 48.82
CA THR A 5 -22.96 11.30 48.90
C THR A 5 -22.54 9.87 49.19
N LYS A 6 -21.26 9.53 49.02
CA LYS A 6 -20.73 8.17 49.23
C LYS A 6 -19.97 7.99 50.53
N CYS A 7 -19.22 8.98 51.00
CA CYS A 7 -18.39 8.85 52.21
C CYS A 7 -18.75 9.85 53.33
N GLY A 8 -19.72 10.73 53.13
CA GLY A 8 -20.20 11.67 54.14
C GLY A 8 -19.20 12.77 54.53
N THR A 9 -18.01 12.82 53.93
CA THR A 9 -17.00 13.82 54.23
C THR A 9 -17.43 15.19 53.73
N GLN A 10 -17.14 16.23 54.51
CA GLN A 10 -17.39 17.63 54.16
C GLN A 10 -16.46 18.05 53.01
N LEU A 11 -17.02 18.64 51.97
CA LEU A 11 -16.31 19.09 50.76
C LEU A 11 -16.31 20.62 50.71
N SER A 12 -15.18 21.20 50.32
CA SER A 12 -15.12 22.62 49.94
C SER A 12 -15.80 22.83 48.58
N ASP A 13 -16.42 24.00 48.41
CA ASP A 13 -17.39 24.24 47.33
C ASP A 13 -16.81 24.14 45.89
N ASP A 14 -15.47 24.13 45.75
CA ASP A 14 -14.71 24.09 44.48
C ASP A 14 -14.03 22.74 44.17
N THR A 15 -14.28 21.67 44.95
CA THR A 15 -13.63 20.38 44.72
C THR A 15 -14.37 19.53 43.69
N ALA A 16 -13.71 19.28 42.54
CA ALA A 16 -14.25 18.45 41.46
C ALA A 16 -14.34 16.95 41.84
N PHE A 17 -13.46 16.49 42.73
CA PHE A 17 -13.37 15.11 43.20
C PHE A 17 -13.24 15.07 44.71
N CYS A 18 -13.91 14.12 45.35
CA CYS A 18 -13.77 13.91 46.79
C CYS A 18 -12.37 13.35 47.11
N PRO A 19 -11.57 14.03 47.95
CA PRO A 19 -10.21 13.58 48.28
C PRO A 19 -10.16 12.30 49.12
N ASN A 20 -11.28 11.91 49.75
CA ASN A 20 -11.34 10.73 50.60
C ASN A 20 -11.76 9.46 49.83
N CYS A 21 -12.74 9.56 48.91
CA CYS A 21 -13.29 8.39 48.20
C CYS A 21 -13.17 8.43 46.67
N GLY A 22 -12.62 9.51 46.10
CA GLY A 22 -12.36 9.66 44.68
C GLY A 22 -13.57 9.92 43.79
N GLN A 23 -14.78 10.04 44.36
CA GLN A 23 -16.00 10.26 43.57
C GLN A 23 -16.08 11.72 43.07
N SER A 24 -16.48 11.91 41.81
CA SER A 24 -16.75 13.24 41.27
C SER A 24 -17.98 13.87 41.92
N VAL A 25 -17.88 15.14 42.29
CA VAL A 25 -18.93 15.85 43.07
C VAL A 25 -19.42 17.13 42.40
N GLY A 26 -19.05 17.35 41.13
CA GLY A 26 -19.46 18.52 40.35
C GLY A 26 -20.29 18.15 39.12
N THR A 27 -21.52 18.67 39.07
CA THR A 27 -22.29 18.89 37.84
C THR A 27 -21.57 19.93 36.99
N PHE A 28 -21.18 19.55 35.77
CA PHE A 28 -20.70 20.47 34.76
C PHE A 28 -21.81 21.44 34.37
N THR A 29 -21.64 22.74 34.68
CA THR A 29 -22.42 23.80 34.02
C THR A 29 -21.91 23.89 32.58
N PRO A 30 -22.74 23.62 31.55
CA PRO A 30 -22.28 23.66 30.17
C PRO A 30 -22.00 25.11 29.75
N ALA A 31 -20.78 25.34 29.23
CA ALA A 31 -20.44 26.56 28.51
C ALA A 31 -21.34 26.73 27.26
N PRO A 32 -21.67 27.96 26.85
CA PRO A 32 -22.67 28.22 25.81
C PRO A 32 -22.31 27.58 24.47
N ALA A 33 -23.35 27.06 23.83
CA ALA A 33 -23.34 26.26 22.62
C ALA A 33 -22.71 27.00 21.43
N GLY A 34 -21.64 26.41 20.91
CA GLY A 34 -21.07 26.66 19.58
C GLY A 34 -20.70 25.33 18.94
N SER A 35 -21.68 24.44 18.79
CA SER A 35 -21.53 23.11 18.20
C SER A 35 -21.99 23.10 16.73
N ALA A 36 -21.04 22.93 15.82
CA ALA A 36 -21.27 22.17 14.60
C ALA A 36 -20.28 21.01 14.57
N SER A 37 -20.55 19.99 15.39
CA SER A 37 -19.95 18.67 15.23
C SER A 37 -20.54 18.04 13.98
N ALA A 38 -19.88 18.26 12.84
CA ALA A 38 -20.13 17.47 11.64
C ALA A 38 -19.94 16.00 12.01
N ALA A 39 -21.02 15.22 11.92
CA ALA A 39 -20.94 13.77 12.00
C ALA A 39 -19.82 13.30 11.05
N TYR A 40 -18.81 12.62 11.60
CA TYR A 40 -17.85 11.89 10.79
C TYR A 40 -18.61 10.74 10.12
N GLN A 41 -19.18 11.02 8.96
CA GLN A 41 -19.56 10.01 8.00
C GLN A 41 -18.25 9.55 7.37
N PRO A 42 -17.78 8.30 7.60
CA PRO A 42 -16.65 7.80 6.84
C PRO A 42 -17.05 7.90 5.37
N ALA A 43 -16.33 8.73 4.62
CA ALA A 43 -16.54 8.88 3.19
C ALA A 43 -16.56 7.47 2.56
N PRO A 44 -17.44 7.20 1.59
CA PRO A 44 -17.47 5.90 0.93
C PRO A 44 -16.06 5.59 0.44
N VAL A 45 -15.51 4.46 0.90
CA VAL A 45 -14.20 3.99 0.45
C VAL A 45 -14.39 3.59 -1.01
N VAL A 46 -14.17 4.53 -1.92
CA VAL A 46 -14.13 4.25 -3.35
C VAL A 46 -12.86 3.45 -3.58
N VAL A 47 -12.99 2.12 -3.54
CA VAL A 47 -11.89 1.21 -3.87
C VAL A 47 -11.49 1.50 -5.31
N ARG A 48 -10.26 1.99 -5.51
CA ARG A 48 -9.74 2.34 -6.83
C ARG A 48 -9.70 1.08 -7.69
N LYS A 49 -10.55 0.98 -8.71
CA LYS A 49 -10.49 -0.13 -9.67
C LYS A 49 -9.16 -0.13 -10.39
N LEU A 50 -8.42 -1.24 -10.26
CA LEU A 50 -7.12 -1.44 -10.89
C LEU A 50 -7.30 -1.98 -12.31
N LYS A 51 -6.37 -1.62 -13.20
CA LYS A 51 -6.35 -2.13 -14.57
C LYS A 51 -6.02 -3.63 -14.56
N THR A 52 -6.68 -4.43 -15.38
CA THR A 52 -6.47 -5.90 -15.48
C THR A 52 -5.99 -6.36 -16.86
N ASN A 53 -5.97 -5.47 -17.86
CA ASN A 53 -5.62 -5.80 -19.24
C ASN A 53 -4.22 -5.29 -19.61
N ARG A 54 -3.18 -5.80 -18.94
CA ARG A 54 -1.77 -5.53 -19.33
C ARG A 54 -1.27 -6.66 -20.23
N GLY A 55 -1.11 -6.37 -21.52
CA GLY A 55 -0.58 -7.33 -22.50
C GLY A 55 0.89 -7.08 -22.83
N MET A 56 1.67 -8.15 -22.98
CA MET A 56 3.09 -8.09 -23.38
C MET A 56 3.28 -7.45 -24.77
N ILE A 57 2.43 -7.77 -25.75
CA ILE A 57 2.52 -7.23 -27.11
C ILE A 57 2.35 -5.71 -27.09
N LYS A 58 1.32 -5.21 -26.40
CA LYS A 58 1.11 -3.78 -26.21
C LYS A 58 2.29 -3.13 -25.50
N TYR A 59 2.82 -3.78 -24.45
CA TYR A 59 4.02 -3.33 -23.76
C TYR A 59 5.19 -3.14 -24.73
N PHE A 60 5.51 -4.17 -25.52
CA PHE A 60 6.64 -4.12 -26.44
C PHE A 60 6.44 -3.09 -27.55
N LEU A 61 5.30 -3.13 -28.26
CA LEU A 61 5.04 -2.24 -29.40
C LEU A 61 5.01 -0.76 -28.99
N LEU A 62 4.29 -0.41 -27.92
CA LEU A 62 4.29 0.98 -27.45
C LEU A 62 5.63 1.39 -26.87
N SER A 63 6.36 0.49 -26.21
CA SER A 63 7.71 0.83 -25.73
C SER A 63 8.64 1.11 -26.91
N LEU A 64 8.53 0.38 -28.02
CA LEU A 64 9.33 0.65 -29.22
C LEU A 64 8.96 2.02 -29.84
N ILE A 65 7.67 2.30 -30.03
CA ILE A 65 7.19 3.56 -30.62
C ILE A 65 7.52 4.78 -29.75
N THR A 66 7.51 4.60 -28.42
CA THR A 66 7.78 5.68 -27.45
C THR A 66 9.22 5.71 -26.96
N PHE A 67 10.16 5.03 -27.63
CA PHE A 67 11.57 4.96 -27.25
C PHE A 67 11.80 4.60 -25.76
N GLY A 68 11.04 3.62 -25.27
CA GLY A 68 11.14 3.08 -23.91
C GLY A 68 10.29 3.79 -22.86
N ILE A 69 9.72 4.96 -23.15
CA ILE A 69 8.94 5.74 -22.17
C ILE A 69 7.73 4.95 -21.66
N TYR A 70 7.01 4.25 -22.56
CA TYR A 70 5.87 3.43 -22.14
C TYR A 70 6.27 2.32 -21.14
N GLY A 71 7.43 1.70 -21.33
CA GLY A 71 7.94 0.68 -20.42
C GLY A 71 8.17 1.22 -19.01
N LEU A 72 8.73 2.43 -18.90
CA LEU A 72 8.92 3.13 -17.62
C LEU A 72 7.59 3.43 -16.93
N VAL A 73 6.58 3.88 -17.68
CA VAL A 73 5.23 4.16 -17.15
C VAL A 73 4.56 2.88 -16.66
N VAL A 74 4.69 1.77 -17.40
CA VAL A 74 4.10 0.49 -16.98
C VAL A 74 4.76 -0.02 -15.69
N LEU A 75 6.09 -0.03 -15.60
CA LEU A 75 6.79 -0.44 -14.37
C LEU A 75 6.46 0.48 -13.18
N SER A 76 6.32 1.77 -13.44
CA SER A 76 5.88 2.76 -12.45
C SER A 76 4.44 2.50 -11.96
N SER A 77 3.54 2.12 -12.88
CA SER A 77 2.18 1.72 -12.52
C SER A 77 2.19 0.44 -11.67
N VAL A 78 3.06 -0.52 -11.96
CA VAL A 78 3.23 -1.75 -11.15
C VAL A 78 3.60 -1.41 -9.70
N SER A 79 4.51 -0.46 -9.46
CA SER A 79 4.82 0.00 -8.09
C SER A 79 3.59 0.52 -7.36
N THR A 80 2.79 1.35 -8.04
CA THR A 80 1.60 1.98 -7.46
C THR A 80 0.52 0.94 -7.18
N ASP A 81 0.27 0.06 -8.14
CA ASP A 81 -0.75 -0.98 -8.04
C ASP A 81 -0.40 -1.98 -6.93
N ILE A 82 0.85 -2.48 -6.85
CA ILE A 82 1.24 -3.38 -5.76
C ILE A 82 1.22 -2.69 -4.41
N ASN A 83 1.52 -1.38 -4.35
CA ASN A 83 1.34 -0.60 -3.13
C ASN A 83 -0.13 -0.55 -2.73
N THR A 84 -1.04 -0.31 -3.66
CA THR A 84 -2.48 -0.28 -3.36
C THR A 84 -2.98 -1.64 -2.87
N ILE A 85 -2.54 -2.74 -3.50
CA ILE A 85 -2.99 -4.10 -3.18
C ILE A 85 -2.40 -4.60 -1.84
N ALA A 86 -1.10 -4.41 -1.62
CA ALA A 86 -0.39 -5.06 -0.52
C ALA A 86 -0.13 -4.16 0.70
N SER A 87 -0.16 -2.82 0.56
CA SER A 87 0.26 -1.91 1.66
C SER A 87 -0.55 -2.04 2.94
N ARG A 88 -1.83 -2.45 2.85
CA ARG A 88 -2.67 -2.72 4.01
C ARG A 88 -2.17 -3.88 4.87
N TYR A 89 -1.48 -4.83 4.26
CA TYR A 89 -1.06 -6.08 4.90
C TYR A 89 0.43 -6.08 5.26
N ASP A 90 1.28 -5.57 4.37
CA ASP A 90 2.73 -5.68 4.56
C ASP A 90 3.40 -4.43 5.12
N GLY A 91 2.68 -3.30 5.22
CA GLY A 91 3.20 -2.01 5.70
C GLY A 91 4.38 -1.45 4.88
N LYS A 92 4.68 -2.02 3.71
CA LYS A 92 5.83 -1.65 2.87
C LYS A 92 5.38 -0.79 1.70
N ARG A 93 6.28 0.06 1.20
CA ARG A 93 6.09 0.80 -0.05
C ARG A 93 7.17 0.47 -1.07
N THR A 94 6.75 0.00 -2.23
CA THR A 94 7.57 -0.13 -3.43
C THR A 94 7.82 1.27 -3.97
N MET A 95 9.08 1.60 -4.21
CA MET A 95 9.49 2.87 -4.80
C MET A 95 8.97 2.98 -6.24
N HIS A 96 8.59 4.18 -6.65
CA HIS A 96 8.15 4.44 -8.01
C HIS A 96 9.31 4.26 -8.99
N TYR A 97 9.11 3.49 -10.06
CA TYR A 97 10.20 3.09 -10.96
C TYR A 97 10.84 4.28 -11.68
N CYS A 98 10.08 5.32 -12.03
CA CYS A 98 10.61 6.54 -12.64
C CYS A 98 11.73 7.20 -11.81
N LEU A 99 11.49 7.38 -10.50
CA LEU A 99 12.50 7.97 -9.59
C LEU A 99 13.74 7.07 -9.52
N LEU A 100 13.52 5.76 -9.46
CA LEU A 100 14.61 4.80 -9.44
C LEU A 100 15.46 4.88 -10.70
N PHE A 101 14.81 4.87 -11.87
CA PHE A 101 15.49 4.88 -13.16
C PHE A 101 16.30 6.16 -13.38
N PHE A 102 15.75 7.34 -13.07
CA PHE A 102 16.44 8.60 -13.34
C PHE A 102 17.49 8.98 -12.30
N ILE A 103 17.27 8.66 -11.01
CA ILE A 103 18.16 9.10 -9.93
C ILE A 103 19.05 7.95 -9.47
N VAL A 104 18.40 6.87 -8.98
CA VAL A 104 19.11 5.79 -8.28
C VAL A 104 19.94 4.96 -9.24
N SER A 105 19.46 4.72 -10.46
CA SER A 105 20.21 3.94 -11.46
C SER A 105 21.55 4.60 -11.77
N TRP A 106 21.58 5.92 -11.93
CA TRP A 106 22.81 6.65 -12.19
C TRP A 106 23.73 6.68 -10.96
N LEU A 107 23.17 6.86 -9.76
CA LEU A 107 23.93 6.88 -8.51
C LEU A 107 24.54 5.52 -8.13
N THR A 108 23.84 4.42 -8.46
CA THR A 108 24.21 3.06 -8.04
C THR A 108 24.79 2.21 -9.18
N LEU A 109 25.11 2.83 -10.32
CA LEU A 109 25.58 2.14 -11.53
C LEU A 109 24.69 0.94 -11.91
N GLY A 110 23.36 1.13 -11.83
CA GLY A 110 22.35 0.13 -12.17
C GLY A 110 22.00 -0.89 -11.08
N ILE A 111 22.76 -0.98 -9.98
CA ILE A 111 22.50 -1.96 -8.90
C ILE A 111 21.12 -1.73 -8.27
N GLY A 112 20.71 -0.48 -8.11
CA GLY A 112 19.39 -0.13 -7.56
C GLY A 112 18.24 -0.72 -8.37
N VAL A 113 18.38 -0.84 -9.71
CA VAL A 113 17.38 -1.43 -10.59
C VAL A 113 17.24 -2.92 -10.33
N LEU A 114 18.38 -3.62 -10.18
CA LEU A 114 18.41 -5.06 -9.87
C LEU A 114 17.73 -5.37 -8.54
N VAL A 115 18.10 -4.63 -7.49
CA VAL A 115 17.53 -4.80 -6.15
C VAL A 115 16.03 -4.52 -6.17
N TRP A 116 15.59 -3.51 -6.92
CA TRP A 116 14.17 -3.19 -7.02
C TRP A 116 13.38 -4.29 -7.73
N PHE A 117 13.88 -4.82 -8.85
CA PHE A 117 13.21 -5.92 -9.55
C PHE A 117 13.13 -7.18 -8.69
N HIS A 118 14.19 -7.49 -7.94
CA HIS A 118 14.17 -8.57 -6.95
C HIS A 118 13.08 -8.36 -5.89
N ARG A 119 13.04 -7.18 -5.26
CA ARG A 119 12.11 -6.86 -4.17
C ARG A 119 10.66 -6.81 -4.64
N VAL A 120 10.38 -6.21 -5.79
CA VAL A 120 9.03 -6.13 -6.34
C VAL A 120 8.54 -7.53 -6.75
N SER A 121 9.39 -8.35 -7.36
CA SER A 121 9.01 -9.71 -7.75
C SER A 121 8.73 -10.59 -6.54
N ALA A 122 9.58 -10.55 -5.51
CA ALA A 122 9.34 -11.26 -4.27
C ALA A 122 8.05 -10.80 -3.56
N ARG A 123 7.73 -9.50 -3.65
CA ARG A 123 6.51 -8.94 -3.05
C ARG A 123 5.26 -9.40 -3.79
N ILE A 124 5.25 -9.34 -5.11
CA ILE A 124 4.14 -9.82 -5.95
C ILE A 124 3.93 -11.32 -5.72
N GLY A 125 5.00 -12.12 -5.65
CA GLY A 125 4.93 -13.55 -5.36
C GLY A 125 4.25 -13.88 -4.05
N ARG A 126 4.69 -13.25 -2.94
CA ARG A 126 4.05 -13.42 -1.63
C ARG A 126 2.58 -13.04 -1.64
N GLU A 127 2.20 -12.04 -2.43
CA GLU A 127 0.80 -11.59 -2.52
C GLU A 127 -0.06 -12.57 -3.33
N LEU A 128 0.49 -13.19 -4.37
CA LEU A 128 -0.16 -14.28 -5.11
C LEU A 128 -0.40 -15.48 -4.18
N ASP A 129 0.63 -15.91 -3.45
CA ASP A 129 0.55 -17.02 -2.49
C ASP A 129 -0.48 -16.72 -1.39
N ARG A 130 -0.45 -15.49 -0.83
CA ARG A 130 -1.38 -15.05 0.21
C ARG A 130 -2.84 -15.04 -0.25
N ARG A 131 -3.09 -14.65 -1.51
CA ARG A 131 -4.43 -14.62 -2.11
C ARG A 131 -4.88 -15.98 -2.63
N GLY A 132 -4.03 -17.01 -2.56
CA GLY A 132 -4.33 -18.37 -3.04
C GLY A 132 -4.49 -18.43 -4.56
N ILE A 133 -3.82 -17.54 -5.30
CA ILE A 133 -3.88 -17.52 -6.77
C ILE A 133 -2.86 -18.53 -7.28
N ASP A 134 -3.32 -19.54 -8.04
CA ASP A 134 -2.47 -20.58 -8.64
C ASP A 134 -1.62 -20.03 -9.80
N TYR A 135 -0.60 -19.25 -9.45
CA TYR A 135 0.37 -18.70 -10.38
C TYR A 135 1.71 -18.43 -9.70
N HIS A 136 2.76 -19.15 -10.11
CA HIS A 136 4.08 -19.02 -9.50
C HIS A 136 4.89 -17.87 -10.13
N PHE A 137 5.15 -16.83 -9.34
CA PHE A 137 6.00 -15.70 -9.68
C PHE A 137 6.76 -15.20 -8.45
N GLY A 138 7.99 -14.71 -8.61
CA GLY A 138 8.80 -14.30 -7.47
C GLY A 138 10.20 -13.84 -7.84
N ALA A 139 11.05 -13.64 -6.83
CA ALA A 139 12.48 -13.30 -7.02
C ALA A 139 13.22 -14.31 -7.90
N GLY A 140 12.95 -15.61 -7.73
CA GLY A 140 13.53 -16.65 -8.58
C GLY A 140 13.12 -16.53 -10.05
N SER A 141 11.89 -16.07 -10.32
CA SER A 141 11.46 -15.79 -11.70
C SER A 141 12.22 -14.61 -12.31
N TYR A 142 12.56 -13.60 -11.51
CA TYR A 142 13.40 -12.49 -11.97
C TYR A 142 14.81 -12.95 -12.32
N TRP A 143 15.52 -13.61 -11.40
CA TRP A 143 16.88 -14.07 -11.66
C TRP A 143 16.95 -15.13 -12.77
N GLY A 144 16.02 -16.08 -12.78
CA GLY A 144 15.96 -17.13 -13.79
C GLY A 144 15.66 -16.58 -15.19
N TRP A 145 14.57 -15.82 -15.34
CA TRP A 145 14.13 -15.40 -16.68
C TRP A 145 14.75 -14.08 -17.12
N ASN A 146 14.89 -13.09 -16.25
CA ASN A 146 15.40 -11.77 -16.63
C ASN A 146 16.92 -11.67 -16.65
N ILE A 147 17.64 -12.43 -15.80
CA ILE A 147 19.12 -12.37 -15.75
C ILE A 147 19.71 -13.56 -16.49
N LEU A 148 19.51 -14.79 -16.01
CA LEU A 148 20.07 -15.98 -16.67
C LEU A 148 19.46 -16.22 -18.05
N GLY A 149 18.17 -15.93 -18.22
CA GLY A 149 17.48 -16.03 -19.50
C GLY A 149 17.91 -15.00 -20.56
N THR A 150 18.74 -14.01 -20.23
CA THR A 150 19.32 -13.10 -21.24
C THR A 150 20.25 -13.81 -22.20
N ILE A 151 20.88 -14.90 -21.76
CA ILE A 151 21.78 -15.74 -22.56
C ILE A 151 21.06 -16.28 -23.82
N ILE A 152 19.76 -16.52 -23.72
CA ILE A 152 18.92 -17.01 -24.82
C ILE A 152 18.07 -15.91 -25.48
N VAL A 153 18.26 -14.63 -25.13
CA VAL A 153 17.52 -13.43 -25.60
C VAL A 153 16.02 -13.39 -25.26
N VAL A 154 15.35 -14.54 -25.26
CA VAL A 154 13.90 -14.67 -25.01
C VAL A 154 13.55 -14.54 -23.52
N GLY A 155 14.51 -14.79 -22.62
CA GLY A 155 14.26 -14.78 -21.18
C GLY A 155 13.63 -13.49 -20.64
N PRO A 156 14.17 -12.30 -20.94
CA PRO A 156 13.58 -11.03 -20.51
C PRO A 156 12.11 -10.86 -20.93
N PHE A 157 11.74 -11.34 -22.13
CA PHE A 157 10.35 -11.29 -22.60
C PHE A 157 9.45 -12.21 -21.78
N VAL A 158 9.92 -13.43 -21.47
CA VAL A 158 9.20 -14.36 -20.58
C VAL A 158 9.00 -13.75 -19.21
N TYR A 159 10.03 -13.11 -18.64
CA TYR A 159 9.91 -12.43 -17.35
C TYR A 159 8.85 -11.33 -17.39
N ILE A 160 8.88 -10.44 -18.39
CA ILE A 160 7.91 -9.35 -18.51
C ILE A 160 6.50 -9.90 -18.69
N HIS A 161 6.30 -10.94 -19.51
CA HIS A 161 5.01 -11.61 -19.62
C HIS A 161 4.52 -12.12 -18.27
N LYS A 162 5.38 -12.81 -17.51
CA LYS A 162 5.02 -13.32 -16.19
C LYS A 162 4.69 -12.21 -15.19
N LEU A 163 5.44 -11.12 -15.20
CA LEU A 163 5.20 -9.95 -14.36
C LEU A 163 3.84 -9.32 -14.67
N LEU A 164 3.55 -9.05 -15.95
CA LEU A 164 2.29 -8.44 -16.36
C LEU A 164 1.09 -9.35 -16.06
N LYS A 165 1.22 -10.66 -16.30
CA LYS A 165 0.18 -11.64 -15.97
C LYS A 165 -0.10 -11.68 -14.47
N SER A 166 0.95 -11.73 -13.64
CA SER A 166 0.82 -11.68 -12.17
C SER A 166 0.04 -10.44 -11.71
N MET A 167 0.39 -9.27 -12.27
CA MET A 167 -0.27 -8.01 -11.91
C MET A 167 -1.72 -7.94 -12.39
N ASN A 168 -2.05 -8.59 -13.50
CA ASN A 168 -3.43 -8.68 -13.97
C ASN A 168 -4.27 -9.55 -13.03
N LEU A 169 -3.76 -10.72 -12.64
CA LEU A 169 -4.43 -11.62 -11.70
C LEU A 169 -4.64 -10.95 -10.33
N LEU A 170 -3.61 -10.29 -9.80
CA LEU A 170 -3.71 -9.54 -8.55
C LEU A 170 -4.70 -8.38 -8.64
N ALA A 171 -4.69 -7.64 -9.76
CA ALA A 171 -5.63 -6.53 -9.96
C ALA A 171 -7.07 -7.04 -10.11
N GLU A 172 -7.28 -8.20 -10.71
CA GLU A 172 -8.59 -8.83 -10.84
C GLU A 172 -9.12 -9.27 -9.48
N ASP A 173 -8.31 -9.98 -8.71
CA ASP A 173 -8.67 -10.41 -7.35
C ASP A 173 -8.96 -9.20 -6.43
N TYR A 174 -8.13 -8.16 -6.51
CA TYR A 174 -8.35 -6.90 -5.79
C TYR A 174 -9.63 -6.19 -6.21
N ASN A 175 -9.96 -6.17 -7.50
CA ASN A 175 -11.18 -5.53 -7.98
C ASN A 175 -12.46 -6.24 -7.52
N VAL A 176 -12.36 -7.54 -7.21
CA VAL A 176 -13.49 -8.35 -6.72
C VAL A 176 -13.57 -8.31 -5.20
N LYS A 177 -12.43 -8.42 -4.49
CA LYS A 177 -12.38 -8.65 -3.03
C LYS A 177 -11.92 -7.45 -2.20
N GLY A 178 -11.23 -6.48 -2.81
CA GLY A 178 -10.50 -5.40 -2.12
C GLY A 178 -9.13 -5.81 -1.58
#